data_AF-A0A7S4AZ95-F1
#
_entry.id   AF-A0A7S4AZ95-F1
#
_cell.length_a   1.000
_cell.length_b   1.000
_cell.length_c   1.000
_cell.angle_alpha   90.00
_cell.angle_beta   90.00
_cell.angle_gamma   90.00
#
_symmetry.space_group_name_H-M   'P 1'
#
loop_
_entity.id
_entity.type
_entity.pdbx_description
1 polymer ?
#
loop_
_entity_poly.entity_id
_entity_poly.type
_entity_poly.pdbx_seq_one_letter_code
_entity_poly.pdbx_strand_id
1 'polypeptide(L)'
;AAVEWLGRLKAAELLPDALNDPSNEVRLRAVSLLCELQTFSPLSKPARPDPERRVRAESLENFAKLRQVDAIVENSLCDPDEKIRARAVDLLGAMRAVVPLAEVALQDSSTAIRRTAATFLISLRK
;
A
#
# COMPACT_ATOMS: atom_id res chain seq x y z
N ALA A 1 -23.93 7.78 16.72
CA ALA A 1 -24.30 6.53 16.03
C ALA A 1 -24.89 6.78 14.63
N ALA A 2 -26.14 7.23 14.47
CA ALA A 2 -26.77 7.38 13.13
C ALA A 2 -26.12 8.45 12.23
N VAL A 3 -25.78 9.62 12.80
CA VAL A 3 -25.12 10.72 12.06
C VAL A 3 -23.70 10.35 11.60
N GLU A 4 -22.97 9.63 12.46
CA GLU A 4 -21.63 9.11 12.15
C GLU A 4 -21.66 8.06 11.03
N TRP A 5 -22.66 7.17 11.07
CA TRP A 5 -22.89 6.17 10.03
C TRP A 5 -23.26 6.81 8.68
N LEU A 6 -24.15 7.81 8.67
CA LEU A 6 -24.48 8.60 7.47
C LEU A 6 -23.26 9.35 6.91
N GLY A 7 -22.40 9.88 7.78
CA GLY A 7 -21.15 10.52 7.39
C GLY A 7 -20.19 9.55 6.70
N ARG A 8 -20.04 8.32 7.23
CA ARG A 8 -19.24 7.26 6.61
C ARG A 8 -19.80 6.80 5.27
N LEU A 9 -21.13 6.71 5.15
CA LEU A 9 -21.79 6.31 3.90
C LEU A 9 -21.55 7.34 2.79
N LYS A 10 -21.75 8.63 3.08
CA LYS A 10 -21.48 9.72 2.12
C LYS A 10 -19.99 9.82 1.77
N ALA A 11 -19.10 9.61 2.73
CA ALA A 11 -17.67 9.56 2.48
C ALA A 11 -17.35 8.43 1.49
N ALA A 12 -17.90 7.23 1.69
CA ALA A 12 -17.69 6.09 0.82
C ALA A 12 -18.20 6.34 -0.62
N GLU A 13 -19.31 7.06 -0.79
CA GLU A 13 -19.85 7.42 -2.11
C GLU A 13 -18.94 8.39 -2.90
N LEU A 14 -18.25 9.31 -2.22
CA LEU A 14 -17.40 10.33 -2.85
C LEU A 14 -15.94 9.88 -3.04
N LEU A 15 -15.54 8.77 -2.41
CA LEU A 15 -14.16 8.26 -2.47
C LEU A 15 -13.65 7.98 -3.89
N PRO A 16 -14.44 7.38 -4.82
CA PRO A 16 -13.96 7.15 -6.18
C PRO A 16 -13.56 8.43 -6.91
N ASP A 17 -14.34 9.50 -6.77
CA ASP A 17 -14.03 10.80 -7.39
C ASP A 17 -12.82 11.44 -6.70
N ALA A 18 -12.78 11.41 -5.37
CA ALA A 18 -11.67 11.98 -4.60
C ALA A 18 -10.33 11.25 -4.86
N LEU A 19 -10.35 9.95 -5.14
CA LEU A 19 -9.17 9.17 -5.53
C LEU A 19 -8.66 9.49 -6.93
N ASN A 20 -9.48 10.10 -7.79
CA ASN A 20 -9.11 10.51 -9.15
C ASN A 20 -9.00 12.03 -9.29
N ASP A 21 -9.10 12.78 -8.18
CA ASP A 21 -9.07 14.23 -8.19
C ASP A 21 -7.73 14.76 -8.77
N PRO A 22 -7.73 15.83 -9.58
CA PRO A 22 -6.50 16.41 -10.11
C PRO A 22 -5.50 16.83 -9.01
N SER A 23 -6.00 17.24 -7.84
CA SER A 23 -5.19 17.63 -6.69
C SER A 23 -4.63 16.42 -5.96
N ASN A 24 -3.31 16.35 -5.85
CA ASN A 24 -2.66 15.30 -5.07
C ASN A 24 -3.02 15.35 -3.57
N GLU A 25 -3.39 16.52 -3.04
CA GLU A 25 -3.79 16.67 -1.63
C GLU A 25 -5.14 16.02 -1.37
N VAL A 26 -6.08 16.17 -2.32
CA VAL A 26 -7.40 15.54 -2.27
C VAL A 26 -7.24 14.02 -2.36
N ARG A 27 -6.44 13.53 -3.32
CA ARG A 27 -6.14 12.10 -3.44
C ARG A 27 -5.46 11.53 -2.19
N LEU A 28 -4.50 12.26 -1.62
CA LEU A 28 -3.83 11.86 -0.38
C LEU A 28 -4.83 11.73 0.78
N ARG A 29 -5.73 12.71 0.95
CA ARG A 29 -6.77 12.66 1.98
C ARG A 29 -7.74 11.50 1.75
N ALA A 30 -8.11 11.22 0.50
CA ALA A 30 -8.95 10.09 0.15
C ALA A 30 -8.30 8.75 0.54
N VAL A 31 -7.00 8.58 0.24
CA VAL A 31 -6.23 7.39 0.64
C VAL A 31 -6.15 7.23 2.16
N SER A 32 -5.93 8.31 2.91
CA SER A 32 -5.93 8.25 4.38
C SER A 32 -7.32 7.89 4.93
N LEU A 33 -8.39 8.43 4.35
CA LEU A 33 -9.76 8.16 4.77
C LEU A 33 -10.15 6.70 4.54
N LEU A 34 -9.72 6.06 3.45
CA LEU A 34 -9.92 4.62 3.23
C LEU A 34 -9.36 3.78 4.40
N CYS A 35 -8.19 4.15 4.90
CA CYS A 35 -7.60 3.49 6.05
C CYS A 35 -8.39 3.75 7.34
N GLU A 36 -8.84 4.98 7.59
CA GLU A 36 -9.67 5.34 8.75
C GLU A 36 -11.00 4.57 8.75
N LEU A 37 -11.58 4.36 7.58
CA LEU A 37 -12.80 3.58 7.40
C LEU A 37 -12.56 2.07 7.45
N GLN A 38 -11.30 1.62 7.48
CA GLN A 38 -10.91 0.21 7.34
C GLN A 38 -11.48 -0.43 6.07
N THR A 39 -11.69 0.36 5.02
CA THR A 39 -12.24 -0.11 3.75
C THR A 39 -11.23 0.07 2.64
N PHE A 40 -10.81 -1.03 2.03
CA PHE A 40 -10.24 -1.02 0.69
C PHE A 40 -11.13 -1.93 -0.14
N SER A 41 -12.11 -1.32 -0.80
CA SER A 41 -13.00 -1.97 -1.75
C SER A 41 -12.27 -2.17 -3.09
N PRO A 42 -12.69 -3.07 -3.97
CA PRO A 42 -12.24 -3.05 -5.37
C PRO A 42 -12.34 -1.66 -6.04
N LEU A 43 -13.19 -0.77 -5.52
CA LEU A 43 -13.30 0.64 -5.92
C LEU A 43 -12.08 1.51 -5.55
N SER A 44 -11.22 1.06 -4.63
CA SER A 44 -9.98 1.75 -4.26
C SER A 44 -8.75 1.26 -5.04
N LYS A 45 -8.91 0.30 -5.96
CA LYS A 45 -7.87 0.00 -6.96
C LYS A 45 -7.84 1.16 -7.95
N PRO A 46 -6.84 2.06 -7.91
CA PRO A 46 -6.73 3.05 -8.95
C PRO A 46 -6.36 2.32 -10.25
N ALA A 47 -6.94 2.75 -11.38
CA ALA A 47 -6.70 2.12 -12.68
C ALA A 47 -5.21 2.15 -13.11
N ARG A 48 -4.39 2.99 -12.45
CA ARG A 48 -2.93 3.10 -12.59
C ARG A 48 -2.30 3.55 -11.26
N PRO A 49 -1.00 3.28 -11.02
CA PRO A 49 -0.29 3.87 -9.88
C PRO A 49 -0.43 5.40 -9.88
N ASP A 50 -0.64 6.00 -8.69
CA ASP A 50 -0.75 7.45 -8.57
C ASP A 50 0.52 8.14 -9.10
N PRO A 51 0.45 9.22 -9.88
CA PRO A 51 1.64 9.91 -10.36
C PRO A 51 2.49 10.48 -9.21
N GLU A 52 1.85 10.86 -8.10
CA GLU A 52 2.52 11.47 -6.96
C GLU A 52 3.10 10.41 -6.02
N ARG A 53 4.43 10.45 -5.85
CA ARG A 53 5.17 9.54 -4.97
C ARG A 53 4.62 9.55 -3.55
N ARG A 54 4.25 10.74 -3.04
CA ARG A 54 3.71 10.88 -1.68
C ARG A 54 2.40 10.09 -1.49
N VAL A 55 1.52 10.11 -2.50
CA VAL A 55 0.24 9.38 -2.45
C VAL A 55 0.49 7.87 -2.49
N ARG A 56 1.43 7.41 -3.33
CA ARG A 56 1.81 5.99 -3.38
C ARG A 56 2.42 5.50 -2.06
N ALA A 57 3.28 6.31 -1.44
CA ALA A 57 3.87 5.98 -0.14
C ALA A 57 2.83 5.90 0.99
N GLU A 58 1.88 6.84 1.04
CA GLU A 58 0.76 6.79 2.00
C GLU A 58 -0.12 5.55 1.77
N SER A 59 -0.37 5.20 0.50
CA SER A 59 -1.13 3.99 0.14
C SER A 59 -0.44 2.73 0.68
N LEU A 60 0.89 2.62 0.49
CA LEU A 60 1.69 1.52 1.04
C LEU A 60 1.56 1.41 2.56
N GLU A 61 1.72 2.52 3.28
CA GLU A 61 1.58 2.51 4.75
C GLU A 61 0.16 2.07 5.18
N ASN A 62 -0.87 2.47 4.42
CA ASN A 62 -2.25 2.09 4.72
C ASN A 62 -2.54 0.62 4.41
N PHE A 63 -2.04 0.08 3.28
CA PHE A 63 -2.08 -1.36 3.04
C PHE A 63 -1.41 -2.13 4.19
N ALA A 64 -0.29 -1.60 4.70
CA ALA A 64 0.42 -2.24 5.78
C ALA A 64 -0.32 -2.21 7.13
N LYS A 65 -0.91 -1.07 7.50
CA LYS A 65 -1.76 -0.95 8.71
C LYS A 65 -2.93 -1.93 8.67
N LEU A 66 -3.51 -2.14 7.48
CA LEU A 66 -4.62 -3.07 7.26
C LEU A 66 -4.18 -4.51 6.96
N ARG A 67 -2.86 -4.78 6.98
CA ARG A 67 -2.25 -6.08 6.68
C ARG A 67 -2.67 -6.66 5.32
N GLN A 68 -2.85 -5.81 4.31
CA GLN A 68 -3.19 -6.18 2.94
C GLN A 68 -1.93 -6.56 2.15
N VAL A 69 -1.45 -7.79 2.36
CA VAL A 69 -0.24 -8.30 1.70
C VAL A 69 -0.34 -8.23 0.18
N ASP A 70 -1.46 -8.67 -0.40
CA ASP A 70 -1.65 -8.69 -1.86
C ASP A 70 -1.57 -7.28 -2.47
N ALA A 71 -2.13 -6.27 -1.78
CA ALA A 71 -2.07 -4.89 -2.25
C ALA A 71 -0.64 -4.32 -2.22
N ILE A 72 0.17 -4.68 -1.21
CA ILE A 72 1.59 -4.30 -1.14
C ILE A 72 2.36 -4.94 -2.30
N VAL A 73 2.06 -6.20 -2.63
CA VAL A 73 2.70 -6.90 -3.74
C VAL A 73 2.33 -6.26 -5.08
N GLU A 74 1.04 -6.10 -5.35
CA GLU A 74 0.55 -5.56 -6.63
C GLU A 74 0.99 -4.11 -6.87
N ASN A 75 1.02 -3.28 -5.83
CA ASN A 75 1.16 -1.82 -5.99
C ASN A 75 2.50 -1.26 -5.55
N SER A 76 3.27 -1.95 -4.70
CA SER A 76 4.43 -1.35 -4.04
C SER A 76 5.74 -2.12 -4.26
N LEU A 77 5.70 -3.44 -4.44
CA LEU A 77 6.90 -4.20 -4.85
C LEU A 77 7.30 -3.96 -6.30
N CYS A 78 6.39 -3.44 -7.13
CA CYS A 78 6.66 -3.09 -8.53
C CYS A 78 6.70 -1.56 -8.75
N ASP A 79 6.75 -0.75 -7.68
CA ASP A 79 6.76 0.71 -7.80
C ASP A 79 8.01 1.18 -8.57
N PRO A 80 7.89 2.17 -9.48
CA PRO A 80 9.07 2.73 -10.15
C PRO A 80 10.09 3.33 -9.18
N ASP A 81 9.67 3.80 -8.01
CA ASP A 81 10.54 4.35 -6.98
C ASP A 81 11.12 3.25 -6.07
N GLU A 82 12.45 3.10 -6.11
CA GLU A 82 13.18 2.12 -5.29
C GLU A 82 12.92 2.29 -3.78
N LYS A 83 12.71 3.51 -3.29
CA LYS A 83 12.44 3.74 -1.87
C LYS A 83 11.08 3.19 -1.45
N ILE A 84 10.09 3.23 -2.35
CA ILE A 84 8.78 2.61 -2.09
C ILE A 84 8.93 1.09 -2.10
N ARG A 85 9.66 0.52 -3.06
CA ARG A 85 9.92 -0.93 -3.11
C ARG A 85 10.66 -1.42 -1.87
N ALA A 86 11.71 -0.71 -1.45
CA ALA A 86 12.47 -1.04 -0.24
C ALA A 86 11.58 -1.02 1.01
N ARG A 87 10.76 0.03 1.16
CA ARG A 87 9.81 0.14 2.26
C ARG A 87 8.77 -0.98 2.25
N ALA A 88 8.31 -1.41 1.08
CA ALA A 88 7.39 -2.53 0.95
C ALA A 88 8.02 -3.84 1.45
N VAL A 89 9.30 -4.09 1.12
CA VAL A 89 10.03 -5.26 1.65
C VAL A 89 10.16 -5.20 3.17
N ASP A 90 10.45 -4.05 3.76
CA ASP A 90 10.51 -3.90 5.22
C ASP A 90 9.17 -4.23 5.88
N LEU A 91 8.08 -3.71 5.32
CA LEU A 91 6.72 -3.94 5.84
C LEU A 91 6.30 -5.42 5.70
N LEU A 92 6.60 -6.05 4.56
CA LEU A 92 6.35 -7.49 4.37
C LEU A 92 7.21 -8.34 5.31
N GLY A 93 8.45 -7.93 5.57
CA GLY A 93 9.32 -8.54 6.58
C GLY A 93 8.71 -8.48 7.98
N ALA A 94 8.24 -7.30 8.40
CA ALA A 94 7.54 -7.12 9.67
C ALA A 94 6.24 -7.95 9.77
N MET A 95 5.56 -8.17 8.64
CA MET A 95 4.39 -9.03 8.55
C MET A 95 4.71 -10.53 8.50
N ARG A 96 5.99 -10.89 8.35
CA ARG A 96 6.45 -12.27 8.09
C ARG A 96 5.84 -12.87 6.82
N ALA A 97 5.61 -12.04 5.79
CA ALA A 97 5.03 -12.47 4.52
C ALA A 97 6.09 -13.17 3.65
N VAL A 98 6.32 -14.46 3.93
CA VAL A 98 7.43 -15.26 3.34
C VAL A 98 7.33 -15.35 1.82
N VAL A 99 6.14 -15.68 1.29
CA VAL A 99 5.93 -15.91 -0.14
C VAL A 99 6.34 -14.70 -1.00
N PRO A 100 5.79 -13.48 -0.78
CA PRO A 100 6.18 -12.35 -1.61
C PRO A 100 7.65 -11.92 -1.42
N LEU A 101 8.23 -12.14 -0.24
CA LEU A 101 9.66 -11.91 -0.04
C LEU A 101 10.50 -12.87 -0.89
N ALA A 102 10.12 -14.15 -0.95
CA ALA A 102 10.87 -15.19 -1.67
C ALA A 102 10.67 -15.14 -3.18
N GLU A 103 9.45 -14.87 -3.65
CA GLU A 103 9.10 -14.97 -5.07
C GLU A 103 9.26 -13.64 -5.82
N VAL A 104 9.02 -12.51 -5.14
CA VAL A 104 9.02 -11.19 -5.79
C VAL A 104 10.23 -10.36 -5.36
N ALA A 105 10.41 -10.12 -4.06
CA ALA A 105 11.46 -9.20 -3.58
C ALA A 105 12.89 -9.69 -3.84
N LEU A 106 13.12 -11.01 -3.85
CA LEU A 106 14.41 -11.59 -4.26
C LEU A 106 14.73 -11.42 -5.75
N GLN A 107 13.77 -11.04 -6.58
CA GLN A 107 13.95 -10.78 -8.00
C GLN A 107 14.03 -9.28 -8.33
N ASP A 108 14.01 -8.39 -7.31
CA ASP A 108 14.08 -6.95 -7.52
C ASP A 108 15.38 -6.56 -8.25
N SER A 109 15.32 -5.53 -9.10
CA SER A 109 16.49 -5.03 -9.83
C SER A 109 17.56 -4.45 -8.90
N SER A 110 17.17 -3.88 -7.76
CA SER A 110 18.08 -3.36 -6.74
C SER A 110 18.71 -4.47 -5.90
N THR A 111 20.03 -4.53 -5.92
CA THR A 111 20.81 -5.44 -5.07
C THR A 111 20.55 -5.18 -3.58
N ALA A 112 20.28 -3.94 -3.17
CA ALA A 112 19.99 -3.63 -1.78
C ALA A 112 18.68 -4.29 -1.34
N ILE A 113 17.63 -4.18 -2.14
CA ILE A 113 16.32 -4.78 -1.87
C ILE A 113 16.41 -6.31 -1.80
N ARG A 114 17.10 -6.95 -2.76
CA ARG A 114 17.32 -8.41 -2.73
C ARG A 114 18.02 -8.87 -1.45
N ARG A 115 19.03 -8.14 -0.99
CA ARG A 115 19.76 -8.45 0.25
C ARG A 115 18.86 -8.33 1.47
N THR A 116 18.08 -7.27 1.56
CA THR A 116 17.11 -7.07 2.66
C THR A 116 16.10 -8.20 2.71
N ALA A 117 15.51 -8.58 1.57
CA ALA A 117 14.58 -9.71 1.49
C ALA A 117 15.23 -11.03 1.96
N ALA A 118 16.45 -11.32 1.51
CA ALA A 118 17.19 -12.51 1.96
C ALA A 118 17.46 -12.49 3.47
N THR A 119 17.82 -11.33 4.04
CA THR A 119 18.03 -11.18 5.49
C THR A 119 16.76 -11.48 6.27
N PHE A 120 15.60 -10.96 5.84
CA PHE A 120 14.32 -11.30 6.46
C PHE A 120 14.03 -12.80 6.36
N LEU A 121 14.17 -13.41 5.18
CA LEU A 121 13.91 -14.85 5.02
C LEU A 121 14.81 -15.72 5.90
N ILE A 122 16.07 -15.35 6.08
CA ILE A 122 17.01 -16.03 6.99
C ILE A 122 16.56 -15.87 8.45
N SER A 123 16.15 -14.67 8.85
CA SER A 123 15.74 -14.41 10.24
C SER A 123 14.43 -15.11 10.61
N LEU A 124 13.53 -15.34 9.65
CA LEU A 124 12.25 -16.03 9.88
C LEU A 124 12.40 -17.54 10.12
N ARG A 125 13.57 -18.13 9.82
CA ARG A 125 13.88 -19.55 10.06
C ARG A 125 14.43 -19.83 11.47
N LYS A 126 14.72 -18.79 12.23
CA LYS A 126 15.16 -18.87 13.63
C LYS A 126 13.97 -18.69 14.56
#